data_AF-A0A162MQ59-F1
#
_entry.id   AF-A0A162MQ59-F1
#
_cell.length_a   1.000
_cell.length_b   1.000
_cell.length_c   1.000
_cell.angle_alpha   90.00
_cell.angle_beta   90.00
_cell.angle_gamma   90.00
#
_symmetry.space_group_name_H-M   'P 1'
#
loop_
_entity.id
_entity.type
_entity.pdbx_description
1 polymer ?
#
loop_
_entity_poly.entity_id
_entity_poly.type
_entity_poly.pdbx_seq_one_letter_code
_entity_poly.pdbx_strand_id
1 'polypeptide(L)'
;MKKKPLIDVGGPKLFMIISTLVGVFGVTGAAVAQEKVIHELFLPIVNQLNFPMHLWALVLLVGSQITFFAYPTGDMVGQMGLARSKDLKSMMKNGILITIFTVLYVVIRAFLYKF
;
A
#
# COMPACT_ATOMS: atom_id res chain seq x y z
N MET A 1 -16.22 -27.37 -3.61
CA MET A 1 -15.16 -26.83 -2.72
C MET A 1 -15.38 -25.31 -2.60
N LYS A 2 -16.24 -24.85 -1.68
CA LYS A 2 -16.52 -23.41 -1.50
C LYS A 2 -15.28 -22.75 -0.91
N LYS A 3 -14.60 -21.87 -1.66
CA LYS A 3 -13.56 -20.99 -1.13
C LYS A 3 -14.23 -20.14 -0.04
N LYS A 4 -13.96 -20.44 1.23
CA LYS A 4 -14.37 -19.55 2.33
C LYS A 4 -13.75 -18.18 2.03
N PRO A 5 -14.53 -17.09 2.01
CA PRO A 5 -13.97 -15.78 1.73
C PRO A 5 -12.87 -15.50 2.76
N LEU A 6 -11.74 -14.92 2.33
CA LEU A 6 -10.58 -14.64 3.21
C LEU A 6 -10.95 -13.82 4.46
N ILE A 7 -12.08 -13.12 4.39
CA ILE A 7 -12.70 -12.40 5.50
C ILE A 7 -13.13 -13.31 6.67
N ASP A 8 -13.56 -14.55 6.38
CA ASP A 8 -13.93 -15.56 7.39
C ASP A 8 -12.71 -16.21 8.06
N VAL A 9 -11.51 -16.07 7.46
CA VAL A 9 -10.30 -16.77 7.90
C VAL A 9 -9.27 -15.80 8.53
N GLY A 10 -9.19 -14.54 8.08
CA GLY A 10 -8.16 -13.59 8.50
C GLY A 10 -8.65 -12.27 9.12
N GLY A 11 -9.95 -11.97 9.07
CA GLY A 11 -10.55 -10.79 9.71
C GLY A 11 -9.96 -9.43 9.28
N PRO A 12 -10.20 -8.37 10.07
CA PRO A 12 -9.73 -7.00 9.80
C PRO A 12 -8.20 -6.87 9.61
N LYS A 13 -7.43 -7.71 10.32
CA LYS A 13 -5.96 -7.72 10.25
C LYS A 13 -5.46 -8.12 8.87
N LEU A 14 -5.97 -9.23 8.34
CA LEU A 14 -5.59 -9.70 7.02
C LEU A 14 -6.08 -8.75 5.92
N PHE A 15 -7.28 -8.17 6.09
CA PHE A 15 -7.81 -7.15 5.19
C PHE A 15 -6.86 -5.94 5.10
N MET A 16 -6.39 -5.43 6.23
CA MET A 16 -5.44 -4.30 6.28
C MET A 16 -4.16 -4.60 5.50
N ILE A 17 -3.58 -5.79 5.69
CA ILE A 17 -2.32 -6.17 5.02
C ILE A 17 -2.53 -6.34 3.51
N ILE A 18 -3.59 -7.04 3.09
CA ILE A 18 -3.85 -7.30 1.67
C ILE A 18 -4.18 -6.00 0.94
N SER A 19 -5.04 -5.15 1.51
CA SER A 19 -5.41 -3.87 0.89
C SER A 19 -4.20 -2.95 0.74
N THR A 20 -3.26 -2.93 1.69
CA THR A 20 -1.98 -2.21 1.53
C THR A 20 -1.16 -2.78 0.37
N LEU A 21 -1.02 -4.10 0.25
CA LEU A 21 -0.25 -4.69 -0.85
C LEU A 21 -0.89 -4.42 -2.21
N VAL A 22 -2.23 -4.46 -2.31
CA VAL A 22 -2.96 -4.07 -3.52
C VAL A 22 -2.76 -2.58 -3.82
N GLY A 23 -2.72 -1.73 -2.80
CA GLY A 23 -2.34 -0.33 -2.95
C GLY A 23 -0.95 -0.19 -3.56
N VAL A 24 0.07 -0.79 -2.94
CA VAL A 24 1.48 -0.62 -3.33
C VAL A 24 1.80 -1.20 -4.72
N PHE A 25 1.20 -2.34 -5.09
CA PHE A 25 1.57 -3.07 -6.33
C PHE A 25 0.47 -3.15 -7.39
N GLY A 26 -0.79 -2.88 -7.02
CA GLY A 26 -1.94 -3.14 -7.89
C GLY A 26 -2.38 -1.96 -8.74
N VAL A 27 -2.13 -0.72 -8.29
CA VAL A 27 -2.55 0.50 -8.99
C VAL A 27 -1.37 1.44 -9.12
N THR A 28 -1.13 1.90 -10.35
CA THR A 28 -0.02 2.80 -10.69
C THR A 28 -0.59 4.15 -11.12
N GLY A 29 -0.09 5.27 -10.60
CA GLY A 29 -0.54 6.60 -11.04
C GLY A 29 -0.26 7.68 -10.02
N ALA A 30 -0.88 8.85 -10.19
CA ALA A 30 -0.81 9.92 -9.20
C ALA A 30 -1.47 9.48 -7.88
N ALA A 31 -0.86 9.82 -6.75
CA ALA A 31 -1.28 9.38 -5.42
C ALA A 31 -2.79 9.55 -5.17
N VAL A 32 -3.36 10.71 -5.52
CA VAL A 32 -4.78 11.01 -5.33
C VAL A 32 -5.68 10.10 -6.16
N ALA A 33 -5.31 9.81 -7.40
CA ALA A 33 -6.09 8.92 -8.28
C ALA A 33 -6.05 7.48 -7.76
N GLN A 34 -4.88 7.04 -7.31
CA GLN A 34 -4.69 5.72 -6.72
C GLN A 34 -5.51 5.56 -5.43
N GLU A 35 -5.47 6.54 -4.53
CA GLU A 35 -6.26 6.53 -3.30
C GLU A 35 -7.75 6.45 -3.59
N LYS A 36 -8.25 7.24 -4.56
CA LYS A 36 -9.66 7.22 -4.93
C LYS A 36 -10.10 5.85 -5.45
N VAL A 37 -9.32 5.24 -6.35
CA VAL A 37 -9.62 3.91 -6.91
C VAL A 37 -9.60 2.83 -5.82
N ILE A 38 -8.58 2.80 -4.96
CA ILE A 38 -8.47 1.82 -3.87
C ILE A 38 -9.58 2.05 -2.83
N HIS A 39 -9.90 3.31 -2.52
CA HIS A 39 -10.99 3.68 -1.62
C HIS A 39 -12.32 3.15 -2.14
N GLU A 40 -12.70 3.50 -3.36
CA GLU A 40 -13.98 3.06 -3.97
C GLU A 40 -14.06 1.52 -4.10
N LEU A 41 -12.95 0.86 -4.42
CA LEU A 41 -12.88 -0.60 -4.55
C LEU A 41 -13.15 -1.34 -3.22
N PHE A 42 -12.56 -0.87 -2.13
CA PHE A 42 -12.59 -1.56 -0.84
C PHE A 42 -13.58 -0.98 0.17
N LEU A 43 -14.17 0.20 -0.09
CA LEU A 43 -15.14 0.86 0.79
C LEU A 43 -16.29 -0.06 1.25
N PRO A 44 -16.89 -0.91 0.38
CA PRO A 44 -17.92 -1.85 0.83
C PRO A 44 -17.43 -2.80 1.92
N ILE A 45 -16.17 -3.26 1.83
CA ILE A 45 -15.55 -4.19 2.79
C ILE A 45 -15.17 -3.45 4.08
N VAL A 46 -14.62 -2.23 3.96
CA VAL A 46 -14.34 -1.33 5.10
C VAL A 46 -15.60 -1.13 5.94
N ASN A 47 -16.73 -0.86 5.28
CA ASN A 47 -18.02 -0.66 5.95
C ASN A 47 -18.56 -1.95 6.57
N GLN A 48 -18.47 -3.09 5.87
CA GLN A 48 -18.91 -4.39 6.39
C GLN A 48 -18.14 -4.84 7.64
N LEU A 49 -16.85 -4.52 7.70
CA LEU A 49 -15.97 -4.84 8.83
C LEU A 49 -16.03 -3.82 9.97
N ASN A 50 -16.80 -2.74 9.82
CA ASN A 50 -16.76 -1.57 10.69
C ASN A 50 -15.31 -1.10 10.95
N PHE A 51 -14.52 -1.06 9.88
CA PHE A 51 -13.08 -0.89 9.98
C PHE A 51 -12.74 0.56 10.38
N PRO A 52 -11.83 0.79 11.36
CA PRO A 52 -11.52 2.14 11.81
C PRO A 52 -10.95 3.02 10.70
N MET A 53 -11.60 4.15 10.42
CA MET A 53 -11.25 5.00 9.29
C MET A 53 -9.83 5.60 9.37
N HIS A 54 -9.30 5.79 10.58
CA HIS A 54 -7.91 6.25 10.77
C HIS A 54 -6.87 5.20 10.35
N LEU A 55 -7.18 3.90 10.51
CA LEU A 55 -6.35 2.82 9.98
C LEU A 55 -6.54 2.69 8.47
N TRP A 56 -7.75 2.95 7.96
CA TRP A 56 -8.00 2.94 6.52
C TRP A 56 -7.22 4.05 5.81
N ALA A 57 -7.20 5.26 6.37
CA ALA A 57 -6.38 6.36 5.87
C ALA A 57 -4.89 5.99 5.85
N LEU A 58 -4.39 5.27 6.86
CA LEU A 58 -3.01 4.76 6.88
C LEU A 58 -2.76 3.75 5.76
N VAL A 59 -3.69 2.83 5.50
CA VAL A 59 -3.59 1.88 4.37
C VAL A 59 -3.52 2.62 3.04
N LEU A 60 -4.39 3.61 2.83
CA LEU A 60 -4.43 4.41 1.59
C LEU A 60 -3.14 5.22 1.40
N LEU A 61 -2.66 5.88 2.45
CA LEU A 61 -1.43 6.67 2.43
C LEU A 61 -0.20 5.81 2.13
N VAL A 62 -0.07 4.65 2.79
CA VAL A 62 1.05 3.74 2.53
C VAL A 62 0.93 3.15 1.12
N GLY A 63 -0.28 2.79 0.69
CA GLY A 63 -0.54 2.33 -0.66
C GLY A 63 -0.07 3.34 -1.71
N SER A 64 -0.49 4.59 -1.59
CA SER A 64 -0.28 5.63 -2.60
C SER A 64 1.14 6.18 -2.67
N GLN A 65 1.83 6.31 -1.55
CA GLN A 65 3.16 6.93 -1.51
C GLN A 65 4.30 5.94 -1.78
N ILE A 66 4.12 4.67 -1.40
CA ILE A 66 5.19 3.68 -1.48
C ILE A 66 5.30 3.04 -2.87
N THR A 67 4.24 3.09 -3.68
CA THR A 67 4.24 2.64 -5.08
C THR A 67 5.38 3.27 -5.89
N PHE A 68 5.70 4.54 -5.64
CA PHE A 68 6.77 5.26 -6.35
C PHE A 68 8.18 4.73 -6.06
N PHE A 69 8.36 4.06 -4.93
CA PHE A 69 9.64 3.51 -4.47
C PHE A 69 9.78 2.01 -4.75
N ALA A 70 8.66 1.28 -4.87
CA ALA A 70 8.67 -0.17 -5.02
C ALA A 70 9.24 -0.64 -6.37
N TYR A 71 9.05 0.14 -7.43
CA TYR A 71 9.55 -0.12 -8.78
C TYR A 71 9.80 1.20 -9.52
N PRO A 72 10.63 1.21 -10.58
CA PRO A 72 10.99 2.45 -11.27
C PRO A 72 9.76 3.07 -11.94
N THR A 73 9.28 4.17 -11.35
CA THR A 73 8.16 4.99 -11.83
C THR A 73 8.68 6.30 -12.43
N GLY A 74 7.78 7.07 -13.07
CA GLY A 74 8.09 8.39 -13.60
C GLY A 74 8.66 9.35 -12.55
N ASP A 75 8.22 9.25 -11.30
CA ASP A 75 8.70 10.10 -10.21
C ASP A 75 10.15 9.78 -9.82
N MET A 76 10.51 8.49 -9.76
CA MET A 76 11.91 8.08 -9.54
C MET A 76 12.81 8.59 -10.66
N VAL A 77 12.40 8.43 -11.92
CA VAL A 77 13.17 8.89 -13.09
C VAL A 77 13.24 10.42 -13.13
N GLY A 78 12.16 11.13 -12.81
CA GLY A 78 12.10 12.59 -12.77
C GLY A 78 13.09 13.17 -11.76
N GLN A 79 13.11 12.64 -10.53
CA GLN A 79 14.06 13.08 -9.51
C GLN A 79 15.51 12.74 -9.87
N MET A 80 15.75 11.57 -10.46
CA MET A 80 17.08 11.23 -10.98
C MET A 80 17.55 12.17 -12.09
N GLY A 81 16.64 12.61 -12.97
CA GLY A 81 16.93 13.59 -14.01
C GLY A 81 17.33 14.95 -13.44
N LEU A 82 16.62 15.44 -12.42
CA LEU A 82 16.97 16.66 -11.69
C LEU A 82 18.35 16.53 -11.01
N ALA A 83 18.63 15.36 -10.42
CA ALA A 83 19.91 15.04 -9.81
C ALA A 83 21.04 14.73 -10.80
N ARG A 84 20.75 14.72 -12.12
CA ARG A 84 21.66 14.28 -13.19
C ARG A 84 22.30 12.91 -12.91
N SER A 85 21.56 12.02 -12.24
CA SER A 85 22.02 10.68 -11.85
C SER A 85 21.56 9.63 -12.84
N LYS A 86 22.47 8.70 -13.17
CA LYS A 86 22.17 7.50 -13.98
C LYS A 86 22.12 6.23 -13.12
N ASP A 87 22.30 6.35 -11.81
CA ASP A 87 22.40 5.20 -10.91
C ASP A 87 21.01 4.69 -10.46
N LEU A 88 20.31 4.06 -11.41
CA LEU A 88 19.01 3.46 -11.15
C LEU A 88 19.12 2.30 -10.16
N LYS A 89 20.24 1.59 -10.16
CA LYS A 89 20.44 0.41 -9.31
C LYS A 89 20.45 0.79 -7.83
N SER A 90 21.17 1.86 -7.47
CA SER A 90 21.18 2.35 -6.09
C SER A 90 19.83 2.94 -5.67
N MET A 91 19.14 3.64 -6.57
CA MET A 91 17.79 4.16 -6.32
C MET A 91 16.78 3.04 -6.08
N MET A 92 16.80 1.97 -6.88
CA MET A 92 15.92 0.82 -6.69
C MET A 92 16.21 0.07 -5.38
N LYS A 93 17.49 -0.12 -5.01
CA LYS A 93 17.83 -0.74 -3.72
C LYS A 93 17.27 0.06 -2.55
N ASN A 94 17.40 1.39 -2.59
CA ASN A 94 16.83 2.28 -1.58
C ASN A 94 15.29 2.20 -1.57
N GLY A 95 14.67 2.25 -2.75
CA GLY A 95 13.23 2.18 -2.88
C GLY A 95 12.62 0.89 -2.30
N ILE A 96 13.19 -0.27 -2.65
CA ILE A 96 12.78 -1.57 -2.12
C ILE A 96 12.96 -1.63 -0.60
N LEU A 97 14.06 -1.08 -0.08
CA LEU A 97 14.31 -1.04 1.36
C LEU A 97 13.23 -0.24 2.09
N ILE A 98 12.88 0.95 1.58
CA ILE A 98 11.80 1.79 2.11
C ILE A 98 10.47 1.01 2.06
N THR A 99 10.14 0.40 0.91
CA THR A 99 8.91 -0.38 0.75
C THR A 99 8.79 -1.50 1.78
N ILE A 100 9.86 -2.25 2.02
CA ILE A 100 9.88 -3.33 3.02
C ILE A 100 9.57 -2.78 4.41
N PHE A 101 10.25 -1.70 4.84
CA PHE A 101 10.05 -1.14 6.17
C PHE A 101 8.65 -0.54 6.34
N THR A 102 8.09 0.11 5.32
CA THR A 102 6.74 0.69 5.42
C THR A 102 5.66 -0.39 5.43
N VAL A 103 5.79 -1.44 4.61
CA VAL A 103 4.86 -2.58 4.66
C VAL A 103 4.95 -3.29 6.01
N LEU A 104 6.16 -3.49 6.55
CA LEU A 104 6.38 -4.08 7.86
C LEU A 104 5.76 -3.24 8.98
N TYR A 105 5.81 -1.90 8.88
CA TYR A 105 5.12 -1.01 9.81
C TYR A 105 3.60 -1.23 9.80
N VAL A 106 2.97 -1.36 8.62
CA VAL A 106 1.53 -1.67 8.50
C VAL A 106 1.20 -3.01 9.16
N VAL A 107 2.02 -4.04 8.91
CA VAL A 107 1.86 -5.37 9.51
C VAL A 107 1.91 -5.29 11.03
N ILE A 108 2.92 -4.60 11.59
CA ILE A 108 3.03 -4.42 13.06
C ILE A 108 1.80 -3.68 13.61
N ARG A 109 1.38 -2.59 12.95
CA ARG A 109 0.17 -1.83 13.32
C ARG A 109 -1.08 -2.70 13.33
N ALA A 110 -1.24 -3.58 12.34
CA ALA A 110 -2.38 -4.50 12.26
C ALA A 110 -2.40 -5.49 13.44
N PHE A 111 -1.24 -5.96 13.91
CA PHE A 111 -1.19 -6.87 15.05
C PHE A 111 -1.33 -6.18 16.40
N LEU A 112 -0.80 -4.96 16.54
CA LEU A 112 -0.86 -4.18 17.77
C LEU A 112 -2.27 -3.59 18.02
N TYR A 113 -3.01 -3.30 16.96
CA TYR A 113 -4.36 -2.77 17.08
C TYR A 113 -5.37 -3.84 17.48
N LYS A 114 -6.24 -3.49 18.44
CA LYS A 114 -7.43 -4.26 18.80
C LYS A 114 -8.59 -3.73 17.99
N PHE A 115 -8.93 -4.45 16.92
CA PHE A 115 -10.09 -4.19 16.07
C PHE A 115 -11.40 -4.42 16.81
#